data_AF-A0A9W4P6B9-F1
#
_entry.id   AF-A0A9W4P6B9-F1
#
_cell.length_a   1.000
_cell.length_b   1.000
_cell.length_c   1.000
_cell.angle_alpha   90.00
_cell.angle_beta   90.00
_cell.angle_gamma   90.00
#
_symmetry.space_group_name_H-M   'P 1'
#
loop_
_entity.id
_entity.type
_entity.pdbx_description
1 polymer ?
#
loop_
_entity_poly.entity_id
_entity_poly.type
_entity_poly.pdbx_seq_one_letter_code
_entity_poly.pdbx_strand_id
1 'polypeptide(L)'
;MYNHTYKELIANLQVSQEDVDFFTNMPFARPYMDNTSLYQSVPFVSRYDKGDLSDKFFNKAINSLDTIPRALAFMRRPGSLHSPLTDDDGIDLPQSAENPFFITFCQIESGVNGYIDTAHGGVLAALFDETLGFCAEAYRVFVSEEGGHLLTASLEVSYRSPVPTPSAVVIKAWVRRKEGRKWFLEAQLLDQEGSLKAEAKSLYVGLRSAL
;
A
#
# COMPACT_ATOMS: atom_id res chain seq x y z
N MET A 1 22.80 -2.46 5.38
CA MET A 1 22.50 -2.87 3.99
C MET A 1 21.28 -3.76 4.09
N TYR A 2 20.20 -3.52 3.34
CA TYR A 2 19.01 -4.38 3.38
C TYR A 2 19.42 -5.77 2.88
N ASN A 3 19.26 -6.81 3.69
CA ASN A 3 19.70 -8.16 3.35
C ASN A 3 18.74 -8.90 2.42
N HIS A 4 17.60 -8.29 2.08
CA HIS A 4 16.54 -8.89 1.29
C HIS A 4 16.04 -7.92 0.23
N THR A 5 15.92 -8.41 -1.01
CA THR A 5 15.25 -7.68 -2.08
C THR A 5 13.73 -7.84 -1.95
N TYR A 6 12.96 -6.86 -2.45
CA TYR A 6 11.51 -6.96 -2.46
C TYR A 6 11.02 -8.21 -3.23
N LYS A 7 11.69 -8.56 -4.34
CA LYS A 7 11.38 -9.77 -5.13
C LYS A 7 11.51 -11.06 -4.31
N GLU A 8 12.58 -11.19 -3.53
CA GLU A 8 12.80 -12.35 -2.65
C GLU A 8 11.75 -12.42 -1.54
N LEU A 9 11.40 -11.28 -0.94
CA LEU A 9 10.37 -11.22 0.12
C LEU A 9 9.01 -11.67 -0.43
N ILE A 10 8.61 -11.18 -1.60
CA ILE A 10 7.35 -11.58 -2.25
C ILE A 10 7.33 -13.07 -2.62
N ALA A 11 8.46 -13.63 -3.02
CA ALA A 11 8.56 -15.04 -3.41
C ALA A 11 8.57 -16.02 -2.22
N ASN A 12 9.18 -15.61 -1.09
CA ASN A 12 9.46 -16.52 0.02
C ASN A 12 8.48 -16.38 1.19
N LEU A 13 7.88 -15.20 1.39
CA LEU A 13 6.92 -14.99 2.47
C LEU A 13 5.52 -15.44 2.04
N GLN A 14 4.80 -16.04 2.97
CA GLN A 14 3.43 -16.49 2.75
C GLN A 14 2.45 -15.33 2.97
N VAL A 15 1.29 -15.37 2.32
CA VAL A 15 0.17 -14.48 2.65
C VAL A 15 -0.53 -15.05 3.89
N SER A 16 -0.92 -14.19 4.85
CA SER A 16 -1.66 -14.63 6.04
C SER A 16 -3.03 -15.19 5.65
N GLN A 17 -3.23 -16.49 5.84
CA GLN A 17 -4.52 -17.12 5.54
C GLN A 17 -5.63 -16.61 6.46
N GLU A 18 -5.30 -16.30 7.71
CA GLU A 18 -6.27 -15.73 8.65
C GLU A 18 -6.78 -14.36 8.18
N ASP A 19 -5.90 -13.53 7.60
CA ASP A 19 -6.26 -12.21 7.07
C ASP A 19 -7.08 -12.37 5.79
N VAL A 20 -6.72 -13.35 4.94
CA VAL A 20 -7.52 -13.73 3.76
C VAL A 20 -8.93 -14.15 4.18
N ASP A 21 -9.06 -15.05 5.16
CA ASP A 21 -10.36 -15.55 5.63
C ASP A 21 -11.21 -14.43 6.23
N PHE A 22 -10.59 -13.51 6.98
CA PHE A 22 -11.25 -12.33 7.53
C PHE A 22 -11.85 -11.43 6.43
N PHE A 23 -11.03 -11.01 5.46
CA PHE A 23 -11.48 -10.07 4.42
C PHE A 23 -12.35 -10.72 3.34
N THR A 24 -12.25 -12.04 3.10
CA THR A 24 -13.08 -12.74 2.09
C THR A 24 -14.58 -12.58 2.36
N ASN A 25 -14.97 -12.43 3.62
CA ASN A 25 -16.37 -12.25 4.01
C ASN A 25 -16.89 -10.82 3.76
N MET A 26 -16.03 -9.87 3.36
CA MET A 26 -16.39 -8.47 3.16
C MET A 26 -16.72 -8.18 1.68
N PRO A 27 -17.91 -7.61 1.36
CA PRO A 27 -18.31 -7.37 -0.03
C PRO A 27 -17.31 -6.51 -0.84
N PHE A 28 -16.70 -5.50 -0.23
CA PHE A 28 -15.74 -4.61 -0.92
C PHE A 28 -14.46 -5.32 -1.37
N ALA A 29 -14.11 -6.45 -0.74
CA ALA A 29 -12.89 -7.19 -1.02
C ALA A 29 -13.01 -8.12 -2.25
N ARG A 30 -14.23 -8.57 -2.56
CA ARG A 30 -14.51 -9.55 -3.63
C ARG A 30 -13.87 -9.24 -4.99
N PRO A 31 -13.88 -7.99 -5.51
CA PRO A 31 -13.29 -7.68 -6.81
C PRO A 31 -11.77 -7.98 -6.90
N TYR A 32 -11.09 -8.07 -5.76
CA TYR A 32 -9.63 -8.20 -5.66
C TYR A 32 -9.16 -9.61 -5.32
N MET A 33 -10.07 -10.44 -4.79
CA MET A 33 -9.75 -11.78 -4.26
C MET A 33 -10.15 -12.93 -5.19
N ASP A 34 -10.98 -12.66 -6.21
CA ASP A 34 -11.36 -13.67 -7.20
C ASP A 34 -10.14 -14.16 -8.00
N ASN A 35 -10.10 -15.46 -8.34
CA ASN A 35 -9.07 -16.06 -9.19
C ASN A 35 -8.98 -15.40 -10.58
N THR A 36 -10.09 -14.83 -11.07
CA THR A 36 -10.17 -14.09 -12.33
C THR A 36 -9.89 -12.59 -12.20
N SER A 37 -9.64 -12.12 -10.97
CA SER A 37 -9.32 -10.72 -10.69
C SER A 37 -8.11 -10.25 -11.51
N LEU A 38 -7.88 -8.93 -11.64
CA LEU A 38 -6.63 -8.39 -12.17
C LEU A 38 -5.48 -8.42 -11.14
N TYR A 39 -5.79 -8.75 -9.89
CA TYR A 39 -4.90 -8.63 -8.75
C TYR A 39 -4.48 -10.00 -8.22
N GLN A 40 -3.26 -10.06 -7.70
CA GLN A 40 -2.76 -11.18 -6.91
C GLN A 40 -2.47 -10.72 -5.49
N SER A 41 -2.77 -11.57 -4.50
CA SER A 41 -2.35 -11.30 -3.12
C SER A 41 -0.83 -11.35 -3.01
N VAL A 42 -0.29 -10.52 -2.13
CA VAL A 42 1.13 -10.44 -1.82
C VAL A 42 1.31 -10.34 -0.31
N PRO A 43 2.42 -10.86 0.25
CA PRO A 43 2.68 -10.72 1.67
C PRO A 43 2.80 -9.24 2.04
N PHE A 44 2.17 -8.83 3.15
CA PHE A 44 2.37 -7.50 3.72
C PHE A 44 3.75 -7.48 4.42
N VAL A 45 4.80 -7.27 3.64
CA VAL A 45 6.18 -7.63 4.03
C VAL A 45 6.70 -6.92 5.29
N SER A 46 6.16 -5.77 5.67
CA SER A 46 6.54 -5.05 6.90
C SER A 46 5.91 -5.64 8.17
N ARG A 47 5.01 -6.61 8.06
CA ARG A 47 4.49 -7.40 9.20
C ARG A 47 5.37 -8.61 9.54
N TYR A 48 6.41 -8.88 8.75
CA TYR A 48 7.32 -10.02 8.95
C TYR A 48 8.60 -9.60 9.66
N ASP A 49 9.12 -10.46 10.54
CA ASP A 49 10.42 -10.23 11.14
C ASP A 49 11.51 -10.64 10.14
N LYS A 50 12.31 -9.66 9.72
CA LYS A 50 13.39 -9.84 8.74
C LYS A 50 14.74 -10.12 9.40
N GLY A 51 14.77 -10.25 10.73
CA GLY A 51 16.01 -10.44 11.49
C GLY A 51 16.87 -9.17 11.62
N ASP A 52 16.32 -8.01 11.27
CA ASP A 52 16.96 -6.70 11.41
C ASP A 52 16.02 -5.69 12.11
N LEU A 53 16.38 -4.40 12.08
CA LEU A 53 15.62 -3.31 12.72
C LEU A 53 14.62 -2.63 11.77
N SER A 54 14.42 -3.12 10.54
CA SER A 54 13.43 -2.55 9.64
C SER A 54 12.01 -2.83 10.11
N ASP A 55 11.08 -1.99 9.66
CA ASP A 55 9.63 -2.20 9.75
C ASP A 55 9.05 -2.36 11.16
N LYS A 56 9.80 -2.08 12.24
CA LYS A 56 9.33 -2.30 13.61
C LYS A 56 8.07 -1.53 13.96
N PHE A 57 7.79 -0.42 13.28
CA PHE A 57 6.52 0.29 13.42
C PHE A 57 5.34 -0.60 13.02
N PHE A 58 5.36 -1.18 11.80
CA PHE A 58 4.31 -2.08 11.30
C PHE A 58 4.38 -3.50 11.86
N ASN A 59 5.57 -4.00 12.17
CA ASN A 59 5.76 -5.34 12.69
C ASN A 59 5.39 -5.47 14.17
N LYS A 60 5.62 -4.42 14.97
CA LYS A 60 5.45 -4.44 16.43
C LYS A 60 4.52 -3.35 16.94
N ALA A 61 4.80 -2.08 16.64
CA ALA A 61 4.16 -0.96 17.34
C ALA A 61 2.64 -0.88 17.09
N ILE A 62 2.19 -1.16 15.86
CA ILE A 62 0.76 -1.16 15.49
C ILE A 62 0.29 -2.55 15.06
N ASN A 63 0.91 -3.61 15.61
CA ASN A 63 0.60 -5.01 15.33
C ASN A 63 0.09 -5.74 16.57
N SER A 64 -1.07 -5.33 17.03
CA SER A 64 -1.76 -5.92 18.19
C SER A 64 -3.25 -6.05 17.91
N LEU A 65 -3.93 -6.84 18.76
CA LEU A 65 -5.37 -7.09 18.66
C LEU A 65 -6.22 -5.83 18.82
N ASP A 66 -5.70 -4.79 19.47
CA ASP A 66 -6.36 -3.53 19.71
C ASP A 66 -5.90 -2.40 18.78
N THR A 67 -4.91 -2.62 17.90
CA THR A 67 -4.42 -1.59 16.95
C THR A 67 -4.81 -1.90 15.50
N ILE A 68 -3.90 -2.45 14.71
CA ILE A 68 -4.15 -2.89 13.33
C ILE A 68 -3.86 -4.40 13.30
N PRO A 69 -4.82 -5.25 13.71
CA PRO A 69 -4.59 -6.69 13.85
C PRO A 69 -4.48 -7.43 12.52
N ARG A 70 -5.05 -6.89 11.44
CA ARG A 70 -5.14 -7.55 10.13
C ARG A 70 -4.76 -6.59 9.02
N ALA A 71 -3.92 -7.04 8.11
CA ALA A 71 -3.50 -6.29 6.93
C ALA A 71 -3.26 -7.22 5.74
N LEU A 72 -4.01 -7.04 4.66
CA LEU A 72 -3.93 -7.86 3.46
C LEU A 72 -3.60 -7.01 2.24
N ALA A 73 -2.59 -7.40 1.48
CA ALA A 73 -2.11 -6.64 0.33
C ALA A 73 -2.30 -7.37 -0.99
N PHE A 74 -2.53 -6.61 -2.05
CA PHE A 74 -2.66 -7.08 -3.42
C PHE A 74 -1.89 -6.16 -4.35
N MET A 75 -1.27 -6.75 -5.36
CA MET A 75 -0.72 -6.00 -6.49
C MET A 75 -1.37 -6.43 -7.79
N ARG A 76 -1.48 -5.49 -8.73
CA ARG A 76 -1.93 -5.79 -10.08
C ARG A 76 -0.94 -6.76 -10.74
N ARG A 77 -1.46 -7.81 -11.40
CA ARG A 77 -0.60 -8.80 -12.05
C ARG A 77 0.24 -8.12 -13.15
N PRO A 78 1.58 -8.32 -13.20
CA PRO A 78 2.46 -7.62 -14.15
C PRO A 78 2.02 -7.76 -15.62
N GLY A 79 1.58 -8.95 -16.03
CA GLY A 79 1.11 -9.21 -17.40
C GLY A 79 -0.22 -8.52 -17.79
N SER A 80 -0.85 -7.77 -16.87
CA SER A 80 -2.07 -7.00 -17.15
C SER A 80 -1.81 -5.52 -17.46
N LEU A 81 -0.55 -5.07 -17.46
CA LEU A 81 -0.17 -3.71 -17.81
C LEU A 81 0.24 -3.65 -19.29
N HIS A 82 -0.28 -2.65 -20.02
CA HIS A 82 -0.04 -2.52 -21.46
C HIS A 82 1.30 -1.88 -21.82
N SER A 83 1.91 -1.08 -20.92
CA SER A 83 3.29 -0.56 -21.03
C SER A 83 3.73 0.09 -19.70
N PRO A 84 5.03 0.09 -19.34
CA PRO A 84 5.55 0.91 -18.25
C PRO A 84 5.38 2.41 -18.55
N LEU A 85 5.21 3.24 -17.52
CA LEU A 85 5.25 4.70 -17.64
C LEU A 85 6.66 5.11 -18.07
N THR A 86 6.76 5.88 -19.15
CA THR A 86 8.02 6.45 -19.63
C THR A 86 8.19 7.89 -19.12
N ASP A 87 9.43 8.41 -19.18
CA ASP A 87 9.83 9.72 -18.62
C ASP A 87 9.04 10.94 -19.18
N ASP A 88 8.13 10.75 -20.14
CA ASP A 88 7.34 11.79 -20.81
C ASP A 88 5.83 11.51 -20.88
N ASP A 89 5.33 10.45 -20.21
CA ASP A 89 3.89 10.17 -20.13
C ASP A 89 3.23 11.08 -19.09
N GLY A 90 3.25 12.38 -19.36
CA GLY A 90 2.45 13.41 -18.70
C GLY A 90 0.98 13.28 -19.04
N ILE A 91 0.41 12.10 -18.89
CA ILE A 91 -1.02 11.89 -19.10
C ILE A 91 -1.72 12.07 -17.76
N ASP A 92 -2.44 13.19 -17.63
CA ASP A 92 -3.54 13.35 -16.69
C ASP A 92 -4.64 12.33 -17.07
N LEU A 93 -4.43 11.05 -16.74
CA LEU A 93 -5.49 10.06 -16.81
C LEU A 93 -6.58 10.49 -15.82
N PRO A 94 -7.87 10.47 -16.21
CA PRO A 94 -8.96 10.77 -15.29
C PRO A 94 -8.85 9.87 -14.05
N GLN A 95 -8.69 10.49 -12.87
CA GLN A 95 -8.39 9.84 -11.58
C GLN A 95 -9.31 8.67 -11.20
N SER A 96 -10.51 8.57 -11.78
CA SER A 96 -11.55 7.59 -11.45
C SER A 96 -11.66 6.39 -12.41
N ALA A 97 -10.95 6.37 -13.54
CA ALA A 97 -11.11 5.34 -14.58
C ALA A 97 -10.00 4.27 -14.57
N GLU A 98 -8.90 4.49 -13.86
CA GLU A 98 -7.73 3.61 -13.91
C GLU A 98 -7.65 2.67 -12.69
N ASN A 99 -7.48 1.37 -12.96
CA ASN A 99 -7.28 0.35 -11.94
C ASN A 99 -6.01 0.66 -11.11
N PRO A 100 -6.09 0.67 -9.76
CA PRO A 100 -4.90 0.83 -8.92
C PRO A 100 -3.84 -0.21 -9.21
N PHE A 101 -2.59 0.14 -8.94
CA PHE A 101 -1.49 -0.79 -9.07
C PHE A 101 -1.31 -1.63 -7.79
N PHE A 102 -1.59 -1.03 -6.62
CA PHE A 102 -1.47 -1.70 -5.33
C PHE A 102 -2.69 -1.41 -4.45
N ILE A 103 -3.07 -2.39 -3.65
CA ILE A 103 -4.24 -2.33 -2.78
C ILE A 103 -3.88 -2.93 -1.42
N THR A 104 -4.36 -2.30 -0.37
CA THR A 104 -4.21 -2.77 1.00
C THR A 104 -5.54 -2.72 1.73
N PHE A 105 -5.93 -3.82 2.37
CA PHE A 105 -7.02 -3.85 3.33
C PHE A 105 -6.45 -3.82 4.74
N CYS A 106 -7.08 -3.07 5.63
CA CYS A 106 -6.69 -2.97 7.03
C CYS A 106 -7.92 -3.08 7.92
N GLN A 107 -7.82 -3.87 8.99
CA GLN A 107 -8.72 -3.78 10.14
C GLN A 107 -8.14 -2.75 11.10
N ILE A 108 -8.93 -1.77 11.50
CA ILE A 108 -8.54 -0.68 12.40
C ILE A 108 -9.37 -0.79 13.68
N GLU A 109 -8.69 -0.97 14.81
CA GLU A 109 -9.30 -1.13 16.13
C GLU A 109 -9.09 0.12 17.01
N SER A 110 -9.81 0.20 18.12
CA SER A 110 -9.90 1.44 18.93
C SER A 110 -8.61 1.85 19.66
N GLY A 111 -7.61 0.98 19.75
CA GLY A 111 -6.30 1.29 20.35
C GLY A 111 -5.46 2.28 19.53
N VAL A 112 -5.87 2.60 18.30
CA VAL A 112 -5.27 3.67 17.49
C VAL A 112 -6.08 4.96 17.48
N ASN A 113 -7.02 5.15 18.41
CA ASN A 113 -7.85 6.35 18.46
C ASN A 113 -7.04 7.62 18.72
N GLY A 114 -7.34 8.67 17.94
CA GLY A 114 -6.85 10.03 18.20
C GLY A 114 -7.92 10.94 18.77
N TYR A 115 -9.17 10.69 18.41
CA TYR A 115 -10.37 11.27 19.01
C TYR A 115 -11.31 10.11 19.38
N ILE A 116 -12.34 10.37 20.20
CA ILE A 116 -13.28 9.32 20.60
C ILE A 116 -13.85 8.60 19.37
N ASP A 117 -13.71 7.28 19.39
CA ASP A 117 -14.13 6.33 18.34
C ASP A 117 -13.66 6.69 16.92
N THR A 118 -12.52 7.37 16.80
CA THR A 118 -11.98 7.84 15.52
C THR A 118 -10.49 7.55 15.42
N ALA A 119 -10.09 6.85 14.36
CA ALA A 119 -8.70 6.52 14.09
C ALA A 119 -7.82 7.78 14.02
N HIS A 120 -6.67 7.75 14.68
CA HIS A 120 -5.73 8.86 14.70
C HIS A 120 -5.20 9.14 13.27
N GLY A 121 -5.24 10.40 12.84
CA GLY A 121 -4.80 10.78 11.48
C GLY A 121 -3.37 10.34 11.17
N GLY A 122 -2.46 10.40 12.15
CA GLY A 122 -1.09 9.88 12.03
C GLY A 122 -0.99 8.38 11.72
N VAL A 123 -1.95 7.56 12.16
CA VAL A 123 -1.99 6.13 11.80
C VAL A 123 -2.44 5.97 10.35
N LEU A 124 -3.43 6.76 9.90
CA LEU A 124 -3.84 6.77 8.50
C LEU A 124 -2.69 7.26 7.59
N ALA A 125 -1.93 8.27 8.01
CA ALA A 125 -0.75 8.74 7.29
C ALA A 125 0.32 7.66 7.18
N ALA A 126 0.59 6.91 8.24
CA ALA A 126 1.52 5.79 8.19
C ALA A 126 1.02 4.67 7.26
N LEU A 127 -0.28 4.34 7.29
CA LEU A 127 -0.87 3.35 6.38
C LEU A 127 -0.77 3.79 4.91
N PHE A 128 -0.92 5.09 4.63
CA PHE A 128 -0.66 5.64 3.30
C PHE A 128 0.80 5.48 2.90
N ASP A 129 1.75 5.88 3.75
CA ASP A 129 3.19 5.77 3.46
C ASP A 129 3.56 4.32 3.11
N GLU A 130 3.12 3.37 3.93
CA GLU A 130 3.41 1.95 3.73
C GLU A 130 2.81 1.40 2.42
N THR A 131 1.54 1.72 2.16
CA THR A 131 0.85 1.26 0.92
C THR A 131 1.48 1.87 -0.33
N LEU A 132 1.85 3.16 -0.28
CA LEU A 132 2.53 3.87 -1.37
C LEU A 132 3.93 3.31 -1.58
N GLY A 133 4.66 2.98 -0.52
CA GLY A 133 5.97 2.34 -0.59
C GLY A 133 5.91 0.99 -1.27
N PHE A 134 4.94 0.15 -0.91
CA PHE A 134 4.73 -1.13 -1.61
C PHE A 134 4.31 -0.95 -3.06
N CYS A 135 3.46 0.03 -3.36
CA CYS A 135 3.10 0.37 -4.73
C CYS A 135 4.34 0.73 -5.56
N ALA A 136 5.19 1.61 -5.03
CA ALA A 136 6.41 2.06 -5.67
C ALA A 136 7.41 0.90 -5.89
N GLU A 137 7.68 0.10 -4.85
CA GLU A 137 8.62 -1.02 -4.91
C GLU A 137 8.12 -2.16 -5.81
N ALA A 138 6.82 -2.49 -5.76
CA ALA A 138 6.24 -3.48 -6.66
C ALA A 138 6.33 -3.02 -8.12
N TYR A 139 6.06 -1.74 -8.41
CA TYR A 139 6.13 -1.22 -9.77
C TYR A 139 7.57 -1.20 -10.26
N ARG A 140 8.50 -0.71 -9.43
CA ARG A 140 9.94 -0.70 -9.72
C ARG A 140 10.46 -2.08 -10.07
N VAL A 141 10.11 -3.10 -9.30
CA VAL A 141 10.65 -4.46 -9.43
C VAL A 141 9.99 -5.26 -10.55
N PHE A 142 8.68 -5.15 -10.72
CA PHE A 142 7.92 -6.03 -11.62
C PHE A 142 7.44 -5.36 -12.92
N VAL A 143 7.61 -4.04 -13.06
CA VAL A 143 7.18 -3.29 -14.25
C VAL A 143 8.35 -2.53 -14.88
N SER A 144 9.04 -1.69 -14.11
CA SER A 144 10.18 -0.91 -14.63
C SER A 144 11.49 -1.67 -14.63
N GLU A 145 11.59 -2.75 -13.85
CA GLU A 145 12.81 -3.55 -13.65
C GLU A 145 14.05 -2.72 -13.24
N GLU A 146 13.83 -1.61 -12.53
CA GLU A 146 14.90 -0.69 -12.12
C GLU A 146 15.59 -1.18 -10.84
N GLY A 147 16.92 -1.00 -10.74
CA GLY A 147 17.67 -1.29 -9.52
C GLY A 147 17.58 -0.17 -8.46
N GLY A 148 18.13 -0.43 -7.28
CA GLY A 148 18.16 0.54 -6.17
C GLY A 148 16.92 0.51 -5.27
N HIS A 149 16.83 1.49 -4.36
CA HIS A 149 15.71 1.64 -3.43
C HIS A 149 15.07 3.01 -3.60
N LEU A 150 13.75 3.06 -3.43
CA LEU A 150 12.98 4.30 -3.36
C LEU A 150 12.80 4.70 -1.89
N LEU A 151 12.89 6.00 -1.61
CA LEU A 151 12.58 6.55 -0.29
C LEU A 151 11.51 7.63 -0.41
N THR A 152 10.62 7.70 0.58
CA THR A 152 9.64 8.78 0.71
C THR A 152 10.37 10.12 0.88
N ALA A 153 10.16 11.04 -0.06
CA ALA A 153 10.68 12.41 0.02
C ALA A 153 9.62 13.40 0.53
N SER A 154 8.34 13.16 0.22
CA SER A 154 7.22 13.92 0.79
C SER A 154 5.94 13.08 0.82
N LEU A 155 5.08 13.35 1.81
CA LEU A 155 3.74 12.79 1.91
C LEU A 155 2.77 13.90 2.33
N GLU A 156 1.78 14.16 1.48
CA GLU A 156 0.68 15.09 1.75
C GLU A 156 -0.60 14.27 1.92
N VAL A 157 -1.31 14.45 3.04
CA VAL A 157 -2.56 13.73 3.34
C VAL A 157 -3.70 14.71 3.51
N SER A 158 -4.77 14.49 2.75
CA SER A 158 -6.05 15.20 2.89
C SER A 158 -7.08 14.30 3.57
N TYR A 159 -7.48 14.65 4.79
CA TYR A 159 -8.53 13.95 5.54
C TYR A 159 -9.90 14.50 5.13
N ARG A 160 -10.74 13.67 4.51
CA ARG A 160 -12.04 14.05 3.94
C ARG A 160 -13.18 13.85 4.94
N SER A 161 -13.16 12.74 5.67
CA SER A 161 -14.10 12.46 6.76
C SER A 161 -13.49 11.52 7.80
N PRO A 162 -14.01 11.49 9.05
CA PRO A 162 -13.51 10.61 10.09
C PRO A 162 -13.57 9.12 9.69
N VAL A 163 -12.56 8.36 10.12
CA VAL A 163 -12.55 6.90 10.04
C VAL A 163 -12.95 6.36 11.41
N PRO A 164 -14.15 5.78 11.56
CA PRO A 164 -14.59 5.25 12.85
C PRO A 164 -13.77 4.02 13.25
N THR A 165 -13.68 3.74 14.55
CA THR A 165 -13.12 2.49 15.08
C THR A 165 -14.15 1.75 15.94
N PRO A 166 -14.23 0.42 15.88
CA PRO A 166 -13.50 -0.44 14.95
C PRO A 166 -14.07 -0.33 13.52
N SER A 167 -13.23 -0.52 12.51
CA SER A 167 -13.65 -0.57 11.10
C SER A 167 -12.69 -1.37 10.23
N ALA A 168 -13.13 -1.70 9.02
CA ALA A 168 -12.28 -2.18 7.95
C ALA A 168 -12.24 -1.15 6.82
N VAL A 169 -11.06 -0.96 6.23
CA VAL A 169 -10.84 0.03 5.17
C VAL A 169 -10.03 -0.56 4.03
N VAL A 170 -10.15 0.05 2.85
CA VAL A 170 -9.31 -0.24 1.68
C VAL A 170 -8.52 0.98 1.28
N ILE A 171 -7.22 0.80 1.07
CA ILE A 171 -6.32 1.79 0.48
C ILE A 171 -5.99 1.33 -0.94
N LYS A 172 -6.20 2.21 -1.90
CA LYS A 172 -5.85 2.01 -3.32
C LYS A 172 -4.70 2.94 -3.66
N ALA A 173 -3.69 2.48 -4.37
CA ALA A 173 -2.51 3.26 -4.71
C ALA A 173 -2.13 3.13 -6.19
N TRP A 174 -1.60 4.23 -6.73
CA TRP A 174 -1.19 4.36 -8.13
C TRP A 174 0.20 4.99 -8.20
N VAL A 175 1.03 4.50 -9.13
CA VAL A 175 2.15 5.28 -9.66
C VAL A 175 1.59 6.16 -10.78
N ARG A 176 1.64 7.48 -10.62
CA ARG A 176 1.03 8.42 -11.57
C ARG A 176 2.01 8.90 -12.61
N ARG A 177 3.22 9.23 -12.16
CA ARG A 177 4.24 9.81 -13.02
C ARG A 177 5.63 9.45 -12.52
N LYS A 178 6.56 9.33 -13.46
CA LYS A 178 7.98 9.19 -13.17
C LYS A 178 8.75 10.25 -13.97
N GLU A 179 9.67 10.94 -13.31
CA GLU A 179 10.58 11.92 -13.90
C GLU A 179 12.01 11.58 -13.45
N GLY A 180 12.70 10.75 -14.23
CA GLY A 180 14.03 10.24 -13.87
C GLY A 180 13.99 9.47 -12.54
N ARG A 181 14.52 10.06 -11.46
CA ARG A 181 14.52 9.44 -10.11
C ARG A 181 13.31 9.80 -9.26
N LYS A 182 12.43 10.69 -9.72
CA LYS A 182 11.26 11.17 -8.97
C LYS A 182 10.04 10.36 -9.38
N TRP A 183 9.37 9.76 -8.40
CA TRP A 183 8.18 8.95 -8.58
C TRP A 183 7.03 9.63 -7.85
N PHE A 184 6.00 10.02 -8.59
CA PHE A 184 4.81 10.68 -8.06
C PHE A 184 3.72 9.62 -7.92
N LEU A 185 3.24 9.44 -6.70
CA LEU A 185 2.23 8.45 -6.35
C LEU A 185 1.02 9.12 -5.70
N GLU A 186 -0.11 8.46 -5.85
CA GLU A 186 -1.36 8.85 -5.20
C GLU A 186 -2.00 7.64 -4.53
N ALA A 187 -2.75 7.88 -3.44
CA ALA A 187 -3.56 6.87 -2.80
C ALA A 187 -4.89 7.42 -2.28
N GLN A 188 -5.87 6.53 -2.15
CA GLN A 188 -7.20 6.81 -1.60
C GLN A 188 -7.56 5.75 -0.57
N LEU A 189 -8.03 6.18 0.59
CA LEU A 189 -8.58 5.33 1.65
C LEU A 189 -10.10 5.43 1.63
N LEU A 190 -10.77 4.30 1.44
CA LEU A 190 -12.22 4.18 1.43
C LEU A 190 -12.71 3.26 2.56
N ASP A 191 -13.93 3.50 3.05
CA ASP A 191 -14.63 2.55 3.92
C ASP A 191 -15.23 1.38 3.12
N GLN A 192 -15.96 0.51 3.82
CA GLN A 192 -16.58 -0.69 3.27
C GLN A 192 -17.71 -0.37 2.28
N GLU A 193 -18.32 0.80 2.43
CA GLU A 193 -19.36 1.34 1.57
C GLU A 193 -18.78 2.06 0.33
N GLY A 194 -17.45 2.20 0.26
CA GLY A 194 -16.76 2.86 -0.85
C GLY A 194 -16.72 4.39 -0.74
N SER A 195 -17.01 4.95 0.45
CA SER A 195 -16.91 6.38 0.72
C SER A 195 -15.46 6.78 0.95
N LEU A 196 -15.02 7.85 0.29
CA LEU A 196 -13.67 8.39 0.43
C LEU A 196 -13.49 9.05 1.82
N LYS A 197 -12.57 8.50 2.61
CA LYS A 197 -12.25 9.00 3.97
C LYS A 197 -11.03 9.88 3.99
N ALA A 198 -10.00 9.51 3.25
CA ALA A 198 -8.77 10.29 3.10
C ALA A 198 -8.10 9.97 1.78
N GLU A 199 -7.20 10.84 1.35
CA GLU A 199 -6.36 10.63 0.17
C GLU A 199 -4.96 11.19 0.43
N ALA A 200 -3.99 10.68 -0.32
CA ALA A 200 -2.60 11.07 -0.18
C ALA A 200 -1.93 11.27 -1.55
N LYS A 201 -1.01 12.23 -1.59
CA LYS A 201 -0.05 12.44 -2.68
C LYS A 201 1.36 12.30 -2.11
N SER A 202 2.23 11.59 -2.81
CA SER A 202 3.59 11.37 -2.34
C SER A 202 4.62 11.44 -3.46
N LEU A 203 5.80 11.92 -3.10
CA LEU A 203 6.99 11.87 -3.93
C LEU A 203 7.95 10.86 -3.32
N TYR A 204 8.34 9.86 -4.11
CA TYR A 204 9.41 8.94 -3.82
C TYR A 204 10.62 9.27 -4.67
N VAL A 205 11.83 9.12 -4.12
CA VAL A 205 13.09 9.40 -4.83
C VAL A 205 14.01 8.20 -4.80
N GLY A 206 14.45 7.76 -5.97
CA GLY A 206 15.44 6.68 -6.10
C GLY A 206 16.80 7.10 -5.57
N LEU A 207 17.41 6.27 -4.73
CA LEU A 207 18.77 6.49 -4.25
C LEU A 207 19.76 6.51 -5.42
N ARG A 208 20.78 7.37 -5.33
CA ARG A 208 21.91 7.30 -6.25
C ARG A 208 22.78 6.12 -5.82
N SER A 209 23.21 5.30 -6.77
CA SER A 209 24.30 4.35 -6.52
C SER A 209 25.50 5.13 -6.00
N ALA A 210 26.07 4.72 -4.86
CA ALA A 210 27.39 5.18 -4.49
C ALA A 210 28.37 4.67 -5.57
N LEU A 211 29.16 5.58 -6.12
CA LEU A 211 30.28 5.26 -7.01
C LEU A 211 31.30 4.39 -6.28
#